data_AF-A0A1J6VTZ9-F1
#
_entry.id   AF-A0A1J6VTZ9-F1
#
_cell.length_a   1.000
_cell.length_b   1.000
_cell.length_c   1.000
_cell.angle_alpha   90.00
_cell.angle_beta   90.00
_cell.angle_gamma   90.00
#
_symmetry.space_group_name_H-M   'P 1'
#
loop_
_entity.id
_entity.type
_entity.pdbx_description
1 polymer ?
#
loop_
_entity_poly.entity_id
_entity_poly.type
_entity_poly.pdbx_seq_one_letter_code
_entity_poly.pdbx_strand_id
1 'polypeptide(L)'
;MLSVKLHSIFANHSIEEALMKQGFKKRGENYIYKNSKIQVEAEADFIDRTVEISFSPQLNLEEYKAVHHLLVELIKELDAQCDDSESLLGYLSEGTGAYILTNWDQWVSFLQEAKFRTLEGKKVRVLDEAGKELAAGMFVNYSADVFSNIKECTVITLFGERTYKGDNLKVEATNEW
;
A
#
# COMPACT_ATOMS: atom_id res chain seq x y z
N MET A 1 -13.68 10.34 5.59
CA MET A 1 -13.80 8.94 5.09
C MET A 1 -13.36 9.00 3.64
N LEU A 2 -12.55 8.05 3.18
CA LEU A 2 -12.13 7.99 1.78
C LEU A 2 -13.02 6.97 1.06
N SER A 3 -13.34 7.20 -0.21
CA SER A 3 -14.11 6.24 -1.00
C SER A 3 -13.64 6.10 -2.45
N VAL A 4 -13.97 4.95 -3.03
CA VAL A 4 -13.77 4.62 -4.45
C VAL A 4 -15.06 4.04 -4.99
N LYS A 5 -15.52 4.56 -6.12
CA LYS A 5 -16.68 4.05 -6.83
C LYS A 5 -16.25 3.14 -7.97
N LEU A 6 -16.78 1.93 -7.99
CA LEU A 6 -16.56 0.92 -9.02
C LEU A 6 -17.85 0.74 -9.82
N HIS A 7 -17.76 0.77 -11.14
CA HIS A 7 -18.88 0.50 -12.05
C HIS A 7 -18.60 -0.76 -12.86
N SER A 8 -19.34 -1.84 -12.62
CA SER A 8 -19.11 -3.12 -13.29
C SER A 8 -19.60 -3.08 -14.74
N ILE A 9 -18.70 -3.37 -15.69
CA ILE A 9 -18.98 -3.23 -17.12
C ILE A 9 -19.84 -4.39 -17.65
N PHE A 10 -19.74 -5.61 -17.10
CA PHE A 10 -20.37 -6.82 -17.67
C PHE A 10 -21.50 -7.39 -16.83
N ALA A 11 -22.71 -7.49 -17.40
CA ALA A 11 -23.94 -7.96 -16.74
C ALA A 11 -23.82 -9.32 -16.03
N ASN A 12 -22.90 -10.17 -16.50
CA ASN A 12 -22.74 -11.53 -16.00
C ASN A 12 -21.88 -11.62 -14.73
N HIS A 13 -21.17 -10.56 -14.36
CA HIS A 13 -20.42 -10.53 -13.10
C HIS A 13 -21.34 -10.09 -11.96
N SER A 14 -21.61 -11.03 -11.05
CA SER A 14 -22.36 -10.76 -9.83
C SER A 14 -21.49 -9.97 -8.86
N ILE A 15 -21.94 -8.75 -8.54
CA ILE A 15 -21.28 -7.88 -7.56
C ILE A 15 -21.17 -8.57 -6.20
N GLU A 16 -22.24 -9.25 -5.77
CA GLU A 16 -22.26 -9.97 -4.50
C GLU A 16 -21.26 -11.12 -4.49
N GLU A 17 -21.17 -11.91 -5.57
CA GLU A 17 -20.19 -13.01 -5.67
C GLU A 17 -18.76 -12.49 -5.65
N ALA A 18 -18.46 -11.41 -6.37
CA ALA A 18 -17.14 -10.80 -6.39
C ALA A 18 -16.73 -10.30 -4.99
N LEU A 19 -17.61 -9.59 -4.29
CA LEU A 19 -17.36 -9.14 -2.92
C LEU A 19 -17.11 -10.32 -1.97
N MET A 20 -17.96 -11.35 -2.03
CA MET A 20 -17.82 -12.54 -1.18
C MET A 20 -16.54 -13.31 -1.47
N LYS A 21 -16.14 -13.42 -2.75
CA LYS A 21 -14.88 -14.04 -3.19
C LYS A 21 -13.65 -13.30 -2.64
N GLN A 22 -13.72 -11.97 -2.58
CA GLN A 22 -12.69 -11.13 -1.95
C GLN A 22 -12.74 -11.14 -0.41
N GLY A 23 -13.66 -11.89 0.19
CA GLY A 23 -13.75 -12.09 1.64
C GLY A 23 -14.59 -11.06 2.38
N PHE A 24 -15.36 -10.22 1.67
CA PHE A 24 -16.37 -9.39 2.29
C PHE A 24 -17.48 -10.25 2.90
N LYS A 25 -18.09 -9.77 3.97
CA LYS A 25 -19.22 -10.41 4.64
C LYS A 25 -20.40 -9.45 4.71
N LYS A 26 -21.57 -9.94 4.30
CA LYS A 26 -22.82 -9.17 4.37
C LYS A 26 -23.20 -8.83 5.81
N ARG A 27 -23.59 -7.58 6.05
CA ARG A 27 -23.98 -6.99 7.34
C ARG A 27 -25.12 -6.00 7.10
N GLY A 28 -26.36 -6.51 7.10
CA GLY A 28 -27.52 -5.73 6.68
C GLY A 28 -27.48 -5.50 5.16
N GLU A 29 -27.62 -4.24 4.75
CA GLU A 29 -27.52 -3.81 3.35
C GLU A 29 -26.07 -3.69 2.85
N ASN A 30 -25.10 -3.60 3.77
CA ASN A 30 -23.70 -3.36 3.44
C ASN A 30 -22.86 -4.64 3.50
N TYR A 31 -21.65 -4.56 2.95
CA TYR A 31 -20.64 -5.61 2.98
C TYR A 31 -19.40 -5.09 3.72
N ILE A 32 -18.83 -5.91 4.61
CA ILE A 32 -17.65 -5.51 5.40
C ILE A 32 -16.52 -6.51 5.14
N TYR A 33 -15.38 -5.99 4.69
CA TYR A 33 -14.11 -6.69 4.71
C TYR A 33 -13.34 -6.28 5.96
N LYS A 34 -12.83 -7.27 6.70
CA LYS A 34 -12.01 -7.01 7.89
C LYS A 34 -10.95 -8.08 8.06
N ASN A 35 -9.71 -7.65 8.18
CA ASN A 35 -8.58 -8.50 8.57
C ASN A 35 -7.86 -7.88 9.78
N SER A 36 -6.66 -8.37 10.11
CA SER A 36 -5.88 -7.86 11.25
C SER A 36 -5.33 -6.43 11.05
N LYS A 37 -5.29 -5.93 9.81
CA LYS A 37 -4.69 -4.64 9.44
C LYS A 37 -5.75 -3.59 9.09
N ILE A 38 -6.79 -3.95 8.35
CA ILE A 38 -7.74 -3.00 7.77
C ILE A 38 -9.20 -3.43 7.96
N GLN A 39 -10.08 -2.44 7.94
CA GLN A 39 -11.52 -2.61 7.79
C GLN A 39 -11.99 -1.72 6.63
N VAL A 40 -12.76 -2.31 5.73
CA VAL A 40 -13.29 -1.66 4.52
C VAL A 40 -14.77 -2.00 4.42
N GLU A 41 -15.58 -1.02 4.07
CA GLU A 41 -17.02 -1.15 3.89
C GLU A 41 -17.36 -1.01 2.41
N ALA A 42 -18.36 -1.75 1.96
CA ALA A 42 -18.82 -1.75 0.58
C ALA A 42 -20.34 -1.65 0.54
N GLU A 43 -20.84 -0.67 -0.20
CA GLU A 43 -22.26 -0.46 -0.48
C GLU A 43 -22.49 -0.78 -1.96
N ALA A 44 -23.40 -1.72 -2.24
CA ALA A 44 -23.64 -2.21 -3.59
C ALA A 44 -25.02 -1.75 -4.08
N ASP A 45 -25.03 -1.04 -5.21
CA ASP A 45 -26.24 -0.79 -5.99
C ASP A 45 -26.31 -1.80 -7.14
N PHE A 46 -27.23 -2.75 -7.03
CA PHE A 46 -27.40 -3.81 -8.04
C PHE A 46 -28.16 -3.34 -9.28
N ILE A 47 -28.89 -2.23 -9.20
CA ILE A 47 -29.64 -1.66 -10.33
C ILE A 47 -28.67 -0.89 -11.22
N ASP A 48 -27.90 0.02 -10.62
CA ASP A 48 -26.89 0.84 -11.31
C ASP A 48 -25.57 0.10 -11.51
N ARG A 49 -25.45 -1.10 -10.92
CA ARG A 49 -24.29 -2.00 -10.99
C ARG A 49 -23.01 -1.33 -10.51
N THR A 50 -23.15 -0.57 -9.43
CA THR A 50 -22.05 0.13 -8.79
C THR A 50 -21.75 -0.43 -7.41
N VAL A 51 -20.50 -0.33 -7.01
CA VAL A 51 -20.07 -0.55 -5.63
C VAL A 51 -19.28 0.66 -5.17
N GLU A 52 -19.68 1.22 -4.03
CA GLU A 52 -18.88 2.22 -3.34
C GLU A 52 -18.10 1.55 -2.21
N ILE A 53 -16.77 1.63 -2.29
CA ILE A 53 -15.84 1.11 -1.29
C ILE A 53 -15.38 2.26 -0.40
N SER A 54 -15.60 2.17 0.91
CA SER A 54 -15.22 3.17 1.91
C SER A 54 -14.20 2.65 2.91
N PHE A 55 -13.21 3.47 3.26
CA PHE A 55 -12.15 3.14 4.21
C PHE A 55 -11.65 4.34 5.01
N SER A 56 -10.90 4.05 6.09
CA SER A 56 -10.38 5.07 7.00
C SER A 56 -9.32 5.96 6.32
N PRO A 57 -9.33 7.29 6.55
CA PRO A 57 -8.24 8.17 6.15
C PRO A 57 -7.04 8.13 7.13
N GLN A 58 -7.15 7.36 8.22
CA GLN A 58 -6.10 7.25 9.26
C GLN A 58 -5.42 5.88 9.17
N LEU A 59 -4.95 5.53 7.98
CA LEU A 59 -4.19 4.30 7.74
C LEU A 59 -2.71 4.63 7.57
N ASN A 60 -1.84 3.69 7.93
CA ASN A 60 -0.42 3.76 7.58
C ASN A 60 -0.19 3.24 6.14
N LEU A 61 1.03 3.40 5.62
CA LEU A 61 1.34 3.01 4.24
C LEU A 61 1.11 1.51 3.96
N GLU A 62 1.39 0.63 4.92
CA GLU A 62 1.18 -0.83 4.76
C GLU A 62 -0.30 -1.19 4.76
N GLU A 63 -1.12 -0.46 5.50
CA GLU A 63 -2.57 -0.59 5.48
C GLU A 63 -3.15 -0.04 4.18
N TYR A 64 -2.67 1.10 3.68
CA TYR A 64 -3.06 1.61 2.36
C TYR A 64 -2.67 0.64 1.23
N LYS A 65 -1.49 0.01 1.30
CA LYS A 65 -1.09 -1.05 0.36
C LYS A 65 -2.10 -2.20 0.35
N ALA A 66 -2.59 -2.60 1.53
CA ALA A 66 -3.59 -3.66 1.64
C ALA A 66 -4.94 -3.24 1.02
N VAL A 67 -5.37 -1.99 1.21
CA VAL A 67 -6.58 -1.44 0.56
C VAL A 67 -6.41 -1.36 -0.95
N HIS A 68 -5.28 -0.80 -1.42
CA HIS A 68 -4.96 -0.71 -2.84
C HIS A 68 -5.02 -2.09 -3.52
N HIS A 69 -4.36 -3.11 -2.94
CA HIS A 69 -4.36 -4.45 -3.50
C HIS A 69 -5.77 -5.07 -3.53
N LEU A 70 -6.55 -4.91 -2.47
CA LEU A 70 -7.95 -5.36 -2.43
C LEU A 70 -8.78 -4.72 -3.55
N LEU A 71 -8.62 -3.41 -3.79
CA LEU A 71 -9.33 -2.68 -4.84
C LEU A 71 -8.91 -3.14 -6.23
N VAL A 72 -7.61 -3.33 -6.49
CA VAL A 72 -7.11 -3.83 -7.78
C VAL A 72 -7.68 -5.21 -8.11
N GLU A 73 -7.71 -6.13 -7.14
CA GLU A 73 -8.30 -7.45 -7.34
C GLU A 73 -9.82 -7.38 -7.56
N LEU A 74 -10.53 -6.49 -6.87
CA LEU A 74 -11.96 -6.30 -7.06
C LEU A 74 -12.29 -5.69 -8.42
N ILE A 75 -11.50 -4.70 -8.88
CA ILE A 75 -11.61 -4.10 -10.22
C ILE A 75 -11.44 -5.17 -11.29
N LYS A 76 -10.44 -6.03 -11.14
CA LYS A 76 -10.17 -7.13 -12.07
C LYS A 76 -11.29 -8.16 -12.10
N GLU A 77 -11.83 -8.53 -10.94
CA GLU A 77 -12.93 -9.51 -10.85
C GLU A 77 -14.22 -8.98 -11.47
N LEU A 78 -14.52 -7.69 -11.25
CA LEU A 78 -15.73 -7.06 -11.78
C LEU A 78 -15.60 -6.55 -13.21
N ASP A 79 -14.37 -6.50 -13.72
CA ASP A 79 -13.96 -5.74 -14.90
C ASP A 79 -14.59 -4.35 -14.86
N ALA A 80 -14.25 -3.61 -13.80
CA ALA A 80 -14.92 -2.36 -13.43
C ALA A 80 -14.16 -1.12 -13.92
N GLN A 81 -14.90 -0.09 -14.29
CA GLN A 81 -14.36 1.28 -14.31
C GLN A 81 -14.28 1.79 -12.88
N CYS A 82 -13.20 2.50 -12.54
CA CYS A 82 -13.00 3.06 -11.22
C CYS A 82 -12.98 4.58 -11.25
N ASP A 83 -13.63 5.19 -10.26
CA ASP A 83 -13.48 6.59 -9.89
C ASP A 83 -12.99 6.65 -8.45
N ASP A 84 -11.74 7.08 -8.26
CA ASP A 84 -11.08 7.19 -6.97
C ASP A 84 -10.85 8.65 -6.55
N SER A 85 -11.56 9.60 -7.15
CA SER A 85 -11.42 11.03 -6.87
C SER A 85 -11.68 11.43 -5.40
N GLU A 86 -12.48 10.65 -4.67
CA GLU A 86 -12.76 10.82 -3.23
C GLU A 86 -11.76 10.09 -2.32
N SER A 87 -10.62 9.66 -2.86
CA SER A 87 -9.58 8.92 -2.14
C SER A 87 -8.22 9.62 -2.07
N LEU A 88 -8.20 10.96 -2.13
CA LEU A 88 -6.97 11.74 -2.10
C LEU A 88 -6.12 11.41 -0.86
N LEU A 89 -4.96 10.81 -1.08
CA LEU A 89 -4.00 10.42 -0.04
C LEU A 89 -2.96 11.51 0.22
N GLY A 90 -2.64 12.29 -0.81
CA GLY A 90 -1.66 13.38 -0.73
C GLY A 90 -1.29 13.92 -2.10
N TYR A 91 -0.10 14.51 -2.19
CA TYR A 91 0.42 15.11 -3.41
C TYR A 91 1.83 14.60 -3.71
N LEU A 92 2.14 14.47 -5.00
CA LEU A 92 3.49 14.23 -5.50
C LEU A 92 4.34 15.51 -5.41
N SER A 93 5.63 15.40 -5.72
CA SER A 93 6.60 16.51 -5.63
C SER A 93 6.24 17.75 -6.46
N GLU A 94 5.59 17.52 -7.59
CA GLU A 94 5.15 18.50 -8.58
C GLU A 94 3.76 19.10 -8.25
N GLY A 95 3.12 18.65 -7.17
CA GLY A 95 1.80 19.11 -6.73
C GLY A 95 0.62 18.36 -7.33
N THR A 96 0.85 17.30 -8.11
CA THR A 96 -0.21 16.42 -8.63
C THR A 96 -0.79 15.56 -7.51
N GLY A 97 -2.13 15.43 -7.47
CA GLY A 97 -2.82 14.59 -6.49
C GLY A 97 -2.50 13.11 -6.65
N ALA A 98 -2.33 12.44 -5.52
CA ALA A 98 -2.15 10.99 -5.42
C ALA A 98 -3.33 10.39 -4.67
N TYR A 99 -3.91 9.34 -5.25
CA TYR A 99 -5.12 8.68 -4.80
C TYR A 99 -4.84 7.19 -4.56
N ILE A 100 -5.82 6.44 -4.07
CA ILE A 100 -5.60 5.03 -3.72
C ILE A 100 -5.36 4.14 -4.94
N LEU A 101 -5.77 4.54 -6.14
CA LEU A 101 -5.48 3.86 -7.40
C LEU A 101 -4.70 4.76 -8.36
N THR A 102 -5.13 6.01 -8.53
CA THR A 102 -4.51 6.98 -9.43
C THR A 102 -3.20 7.52 -8.85
N ASN A 103 -2.11 7.40 -9.61
CA ASN A 103 -0.75 7.79 -9.22
C ASN A 103 -0.18 7.05 -8.00
N TRP A 104 -0.69 5.85 -7.72
CA TRP A 104 -0.30 5.05 -6.56
C TRP A 104 1.21 4.76 -6.50
N ASP A 105 1.79 4.23 -7.59
CA ASP A 105 3.21 3.83 -7.61
C ASP A 105 4.15 5.03 -7.42
N GLN A 106 3.82 6.17 -8.03
CA GLN A 106 4.56 7.42 -7.87
C GLN A 106 4.50 7.90 -6.42
N TRP A 107 3.33 7.79 -5.78
CA TRP A 107 3.15 8.21 -4.39
C TRP A 107 3.90 7.33 -3.41
N VAL A 108 3.85 6.00 -3.58
CA VAL A 108 4.62 5.06 -2.76
C VAL A 108 6.12 5.34 -2.89
N SER A 109 6.59 5.54 -4.12
CA SER A 109 7.99 5.87 -4.41
C SER A 109 8.40 7.19 -3.75
N PHE A 110 7.56 8.22 -3.86
CA PHE A 110 7.80 9.52 -3.23
C PHE A 110 7.89 9.43 -1.71
N LEU A 111 6.97 8.72 -1.05
CA LEU A 111 6.99 8.52 0.40
C LEU A 111 8.23 7.75 0.85
N GLN A 112 8.64 6.75 0.05
CA GLN A 112 9.81 5.95 0.35
C GLN A 112 11.10 6.76 0.22
N GLU A 113 11.24 7.56 -0.84
CA GLU A 113 12.35 8.49 -0.98
C GLU A 113 12.40 9.47 0.18
N ALA A 114 11.27 10.08 0.56
CA ALA A 114 11.21 11.00 1.68
C ALA A 114 11.65 10.32 2.98
N LYS A 115 11.16 9.10 3.25
CA LYS A 115 11.60 8.29 4.41
C LYS A 115 13.12 8.09 4.39
N PHE A 116 13.69 7.65 3.27
CA PHE A 116 15.13 7.35 3.20
C PHE A 116 16.03 8.58 3.25
N ARG A 117 15.62 9.71 2.67
CA ARG A 117 16.33 10.99 2.87
C ARG A 117 16.39 11.38 4.34
N THR A 118 15.36 11.10 5.12
CA THR A 118 15.40 11.37 6.58
C THR A 118 16.26 10.38 7.35
N LEU A 119 16.61 9.22 6.76
CA LEU A 119 17.44 8.20 7.38
C LEU A 119 18.92 8.36 7.03
N GLU A 120 19.26 9.11 5.98
CA GLU A 120 20.64 9.38 5.58
C GLU A 120 21.46 9.94 6.75
N GLY A 121 22.59 9.30 7.04
CA GLY A 121 23.45 9.65 8.17
C GLY A 121 22.91 9.24 9.55
N LYS A 122 21.73 8.61 9.64
CA LYS A 122 21.19 8.06 10.90
C LYS A 122 21.56 6.59 11.07
N LYS A 123 21.59 6.14 12.32
CA LYS A 123 21.77 4.73 12.64
C LYS A 123 20.49 3.97 12.30
N VAL A 124 20.64 2.88 11.57
CA VAL A 124 19.56 1.99 11.14
C VAL A 124 19.91 0.54 11.41
N ARG A 125 18.87 -0.29 11.50
CA ARG A 125 18.97 -1.74 11.36
C ARG A 125 18.43 -2.17 9.99
N VAL A 126 19.10 -3.14 9.39
CA VAL A 126 18.72 -3.79 8.14
C VAL A 126 18.23 -5.18 8.49
N LEU A 127 16.98 -5.48 8.15
CA LEU A 127 16.31 -6.73 8.45
C LEU A 127 15.97 -7.44 7.13
N ASP A 128 15.98 -8.77 7.14
CA ASP A 128 15.38 -9.55 6.05
C ASP A 128 13.85 -9.54 6.10
N GLU A 129 13.21 -10.21 5.14
CA GLU A 129 11.75 -10.28 5.05
C GLU A 129 11.12 -10.93 6.29
N ALA A 130 11.80 -11.93 6.88
CA ALA A 130 11.40 -12.62 8.10
C ALA A 130 11.60 -11.77 9.37
N GLY A 131 12.20 -10.58 9.25
CA GLY A 131 12.48 -9.69 10.36
C GLY A 131 13.74 -10.04 11.14
N LYS A 132 14.61 -10.89 10.61
CA LYS A 132 15.92 -11.18 11.21
C LYS A 132 16.88 -10.05 10.86
N GLU A 133 17.58 -9.55 11.87
CA GLU A 133 18.61 -8.53 11.68
C GLU A 133 19.80 -9.10 10.90
N LEU A 134 20.12 -8.42 9.79
CA LEU A 134 21.29 -8.67 8.96
C LEU A 134 22.45 -7.75 9.33
N ALA A 135 22.14 -6.52 9.76
CA ALA A 135 23.12 -5.50 10.10
C ALA A 135 22.55 -4.35 10.93
N ALA A 136 23.43 -3.65 11.64
CA ALA A 136 23.17 -2.32 12.16
C ALA A 136 24.35 -1.38 11.83
N GLY A 137 24.05 -0.16 11.43
CA GLY A 137 25.06 0.81 11.00
C GLY A 137 24.47 2.15 10.61
N MET A 138 25.31 3.08 10.17
CA MET A 138 24.88 4.38 9.66
C MET A 138 24.40 4.22 8.22
N PHE A 139 23.16 4.63 7.93
CA PHE A 139 22.58 4.50 6.60
C PHE A 139 23.28 5.40 5.58
N VAL A 140 23.66 4.82 4.45
CA VAL A 140 24.32 5.52 3.33
C VAL A 140 23.35 5.63 2.16
N ASN A 141 22.90 4.50 1.62
CA ASN A 141 22.05 4.47 0.45
C ASN A 141 21.31 3.14 0.32
N TYR A 142 20.37 3.07 -0.62
CA TYR A 142 19.65 1.87 -0.99
C TYR A 142 19.42 1.79 -2.51
N SER A 143 19.05 0.61 -2.98
CA SER A 143 18.41 0.43 -4.29
C SER A 143 17.12 -0.36 -4.12
N ALA A 144 16.10 0.00 -4.90
CA ALA A 144 14.80 -0.65 -4.90
C ALA A 144 14.41 -1.10 -6.31
N ASP A 145 13.50 -2.08 -6.39
CA ASP A 145 12.88 -2.47 -7.64
C ASP A 145 11.74 -1.53 -8.06
N VAL A 146 11.09 -1.85 -9.17
CA VAL A 146 9.97 -1.07 -9.74
C VAL A 146 8.76 -1.04 -8.81
N PHE A 147 8.66 -1.98 -7.87
CA PHE A 147 7.60 -2.05 -6.86
C PHE A 147 8.03 -1.43 -5.52
N SER A 148 9.15 -0.70 -5.52
CA SER A 148 9.73 -0.06 -4.35
C SER A 148 10.17 -1.04 -3.25
N ASN A 149 10.33 -2.33 -3.57
CA ASN A 149 10.96 -3.27 -2.64
C ASN A 149 12.46 -3.03 -2.59
N ILE A 150 13.02 -2.88 -1.40
CA ILE A 150 14.45 -2.60 -1.23
C ILE A 150 15.25 -3.87 -1.51
N LYS A 151 16.05 -3.82 -2.57
CA LYS A 151 16.89 -4.93 -3.00
C LYS A 151 18.28 -4.89 -2.41
N GLU A 152 18.82 -3.69 -2.24
CA GLU A 152 20.13 -3.48 -1.66
C GLU A 152 20.10 -2.33 -0.66
N CYS A 153 20.84 -2.47 0.45
CA CYS A 153 21.00 -1.43 1.45
C CYS A 153 22.46 -1.35 1.88
N THR A 154 23.02 -0.15 1.85
CA THR A 154 24.41 0.12 2.23
C THR A 154 24.46 0.88 3.55
N VAL A 155 25.24 0.34 4.48
CA VAL A 155 25.45 0.92 5.81
C VAL A 155 26.93 0.98 6.17
N ILE A 156 27.34 2.01 6.90
CA ILE A 156 28.66 2.10 7.53
C ILE A 156 28.59 1.41 8.90
N THR A 157 29.36 0.34 9.05
CA THR A 157 29.50 -0.43 10.29
C THR A 157 30.85 -0.15 10.95
N LEU A 158 31.10 -0.74 12.12
CA LEU A 158 32.43 -0.74 12.75
C LEU A 158 33.52 -1.36 11.86
N PHE A 159 33.13 -2.19 10.89
CA PHE A 159 34.04 -2.86 9.95
C PHE A 159 34.10 -2.17 8.58
N GLY A 160 33.64 -0.91 8.50
CA GLY A 160 33.55 -0.14 7.26
C GLY A 160 32.19 -0.28 6.56
N GLU A 161 32.15 0.21 5.33
CA GLU A 161 30.96 0.22 4.48
C GLU A 161 30.62 -1.19 3.98
N ARG A 162 29.37 -1.60 4.14
CA ARG A 162 28.86 -2.91 3.72
C ARG A 162 27.51 -2.78 3.03
N THR A 163 27.36 -3.51 1.93
CA THR A 163 26.09 -3.62 1.19
C THR A 163 25.46 -4.97 1.46
N TYR A 164 24.18 -4.94 1.81
CA TYR A 164 23.34 -6.10 2.08
C TYR A 164 22.31 -6.22 0.96
N LYS A 165 22.05 -7.45 0.50
CA LYS A 165 21.10 -7.72 -0.58
C LYS A 165 20.00 -8.66 -0.11
N GLY A 166 18.80 -8.49 -0.65
CA GLY A 166 17.64 -9.34 -0.39
C GLY A 166 16.46 -8.99 -1.30
N ASP A 167 15.36 -9.72 -1.20
CA ASP A 167 14.20 -9.47 -2.06
C ASP A 167 13.29 -8.36 -1.54
N ASN A 168 13.25 -8.15 -0.22
CA ASN A 168 12.46 -7.11 0.42
C ASN A 168 13.08 -6.74 1.78
N LEU A 169 14.22 -6.04 1.74
CA LEU A 169 14.90 -5.61 2.96
C LEU A 169 14.07 -4.57 3.70
N LYS A 170 14.00 -4.68 5.03
CA LYS A 170 13.40 -3.63 5.87
C LYS A 170 14.51 -2.81 6.51
N VAL A 171 14.38 -1.49 6.42
CA VAL A 171 15.33 -0.55 7.01
C VAL A 171 14.58 0.35 7.98
N GLU A 172 15.05 0.35 9.23
CA GLU A 172 14.40 1.03 10.34
C GLU A 172 15.43 1.83 11.14
N ALA A 173 15.06 3.05 11.53
CA ALA A 173 15.89 3.84 12.45
C ALA A 173 16.02 3.10 13.80
N THR A 174 17.20 3.16 14.40
CA THR A 174 17.44 2.63 15.74
C THR A 174 18.21 3.64 16.59
N ASN A 175 17.85 3.72 17.86
CA ASN A 175 18.58 4.50 18.86
C ASN A 175 19.52 3.61 19.70
N GLU A 176 19.53 2.31 19.47
CA GLU A 176 20.27 1.35 20.26
C GLU A 176 21.74 1.30 19.83
N TRP A 177 22.65 1.22 20.82
CA TRP A 177 24.09 1.08 20.63
C TRP A 177 24.55 -0.36 20.78
#